data_AF-A0A2N9N5X3-F1
#
_entry.id   AF-A0A2N9N5X3-F1
#
_cell.length_a   1.000
_cell.length_b   1.000
_cell.length_c   1.000
_cell.angle_alpha   90.00
_cell.angle_beta   90.00
_cell.angle_gamma   90.00
#
_symmetry.space_group_name_H-M   'P 1'
#
loop_
_entity.id
_entity.type
_entity.pdbx_description
1 polymer ?
#
loop_
_entity_poly.entity_id
_entity_poly.type
_entity_poly.pdbx_seq_one_letter_code
_entity_poly.pdbx_strand_id
1 'polypeptide(L)'
;MKIARFAFATLLAACFVCVSPAENRKATSVVIKDSDASAPTAPSGNSEVFQNIVIQAGTTYSIDSQMDYSSASTVAVGVQCSVCTTVDSSLGASGLILIPRWLVANTDIFTVAENKAATTFPYWDAGGAVFDVYGPQFRLTLQNTGSAAIKIQQVTIFRRGQ
;
A
#
# COMPACT_ATOMS: atom_id res chain seq x y z
N MET A 1 15.77 55.22 32.96
CA MET A 1 14.39 55.26 33.48
C MET A 1 13.76 56.61 33.10
N LYS A 2 12.92 56.62 32.05
CA LYS A 2 11.98 57.70 31.72
C LYS A 2 10.77 57.06 31.07
N ILE A 3 9.62 57.26 31.72
CA ILE A 3 8.29 56.74 31.42
C ILE A 3 7.49 57.88 30.80
N ALA A 4 6.59 57.54 29.86
CA ALA A 4 5.28 58.13 29.55
C ALA A 4 5.09 58.40 28.05
N ARG A 5 3.92 58.24 27.43
CA ARG A 5 2.61 57.66 27.80
C ARG A 5 1.82 57.51 26.49
N PHE A 6 0.99 56.46 26.44
CA PHE A 6 -0.25 56.24 25.70
C PHE A 6 -0.79 57.29 24.71
N ALA A 7 -1.17 56.82 23.52
CA ALA A 7 -2.38 57.28 22.84
C ALA A 7 -3.25 56.06 22.47
N PHE A 8 -4.53 56.21 22.77
CA PHE A 8 -5.58 55.21 22.81
C PHE A 8 -6.25 55.04 21.44
N ALA A 9 -6.91 53.90 21.26
CA ALA A 9 -7.44 53.33 20.03
C ALA A 9 -8.55 54.12 19.31
N THR A 10 -8.73 53.82 18.01
CA THR A 10 -10.09 53.67 17.46
C THR A 10 -10.12 52.60 16.37
N LEU A 11 -11.08 51.70 16.57
CA LEU A 11 -11.45 50.51 15.82
C LEU A 11 -12.09 50.88 14.47
N LEU A 12 -11.77 50.18 13.37
CA LEU A 12 -12.75 49.95 12.30
C LEU A 12 -12.58 48.54 11.74
N ALA A 13 -13.61 47.72 11.97
CA ALA A 13 -13.75 46.40 11.40
C ALA A 13 -14.06 46.52 9.90
N ALA A 14 -13.36 45.73 9.08
CA ALA A 14 -13.85 45.31 7.79
C ALA A 14 -13.51 43.83 7.62
N CYS A 15 -14.55 42.99 7.69
CA CYS A 15 -14.51 41.62 7.23
C CYS A 15 -14.02 41.60 5.78
N PHE A 16 -12.84 41.04 5.54
CA PHE A 16 -12.47 40.57 4.22
C PHE A 16 -12.24 39.07 4.30
N VAL A 17 -13.27 38.33 3.89
CA VAL A 17 -13.20 36.91 3.60
C VAL A 17 -12.35 36.76 2.33
N CYS A 18 -11.04 36.63 2.49
CA CYS A 18 -10.20 36.06 1.43
C CYS A 18 -10.20 34.54 1.60
N VAL A 19 -11.12 33.89 0.89
CA VAL A 19 -11.00 32.49 0.49
C VAL A 19 -9.65 32.33 -0.18
N SER A 20 -8.70 31.68 0.50
CA SER A 20 -7.46 31.26 -0.15
C SER A 20 -7.81 30.30 -1.28
N PRO A 21 -7.27 30.48 -2.51
CA PRO A 21 -7.48 29.52 -3.58
C PRO A 21 -6.92 28.17 -3.12
N ALA A 22 -7.76 27.13 -3.23
CA ALA A 22 -7.33 25.75 -3.05
C ALA A 22 -6.09 25.52 -3.92
N GLU A 23 -4.95 25.37 -3.27
CA GLU A 23 -3.71 24.99 -3.93
C GLU A 23 -3.96 23.59 -4.47
N ASN A 24 -4.30 23.56 -5.75
CA ASN A 24 -4.56 22.38 -6.55
C ASN A 24 -3.25 21.58 -6.54
N ARG A 25 -3.09 20.71 -5.54
CA ARG A 25 -2.06 19.68 -5.51
C ARG A 25 -2.39 18.75 -6.67
N LYS A 26 -1.91 19.14 -7.85
CA LYS A 26 -1.83 18.26 -9.01
C LYS A 26 -1.07 17.05 -8.50
N ALA A 27 -1.80 15.94 -8.31
CA ALA A 27 -1.20 14.68 -7.96
C ALA A 27 -0.27 14.32 -9.12
N THR A 28 1.02 14.60 -8.95
CA THR A 28 2.05 14.09 -9.85
C THR A 28 2.02 12.58 -9.63
N SER A 29 1.31 11.87 -10.51
CA SER A 29 1.44 10.43 -10.63
C SER A 29 2.89 10.18 -11.01
N VAL A 30 3.70 9.84 -10.02
CA VAL A 30 5.01 9.26 -10.27
C VAL A 30 4.71 7.87 -10.82
N VAL A 31 4.68 7.77 -12.15
CA VAL A 31 4.84 6.48 -12.82
C VAL A 31 6.28 6.08 -12.52
N ILE A 32 6.47 5.36 -11.41
CA ILE A 32 7.71 4.60 -11.21
C ILE A 32 7.68 3.58 -12.33
N LYS A 33 8.55 3.79 -13.33
CA LYS A 33 8.82 2.80 -14.37
C LYS A 33 9.28 1.55 -13.64
N ASP A 34 8.43 0.53 -13.63
CA ASP A 34 8.71 -0.75 -13.00
C ASP A 34 10.05 -1.26 -13.57
N SER A 35 11.02 -1.43 -12.68
CA SER A 35 12.35 -1.88 -13.05
C SER A 35 12.29 -3.40 -13.12
N ASP A 36 12.29 -3.93 -14.35
CA ASP A 36 12.43 -5.36 -14.68
C ASP A 36 11.66 -6.32 -13.76
N ALA A 37 10.36 -6.12 -13.63
CA ALA A 37 9.48 -7.19 -13.19
C ALA A 37 9.47 -8.27 -14.28
N SER A 38 10.19 -9.38 -14.04
CA SER A 38 10.09 -10.60 -14.84
C SER A 38 8.62 -10.87 -15.17
N ALA A 39 8.30 -10.86 -16.47
CA ALA A 39 6.94 -11.03 -16.94
C ALA A 39 6.35 -12.34 -16.37
N PRO A 40 5.15 -12.33 -15.79
CA PRO A 40 4.51 -13.55 -15.31
C PRO A 40 4.21 -14.47 -16.48
N THR A 41 4.69 -15.71 -16.40
CA THR A 41 4.23 -16.82 -17.24
C THR A 41 2.72 -16.97 -17.05
N ALA A 42 1.94 -16.91 -18.13
CA ALA A 42 0.47 -16.94 -18.11
C ALA A 42 -0.08 -18.04 -17.17
N PRO A 43 -0.90 -17.73 -16.15
CA PRO A 43 -1.32 -18.73 -15.18
C PRO A 43 -2.60 -19.41 -15.66
N SER A 44 -2.48 -20.62 -16.22
CA SER A 44 -3.57 -21.60 -16.26
C SER A 44 -3.76 -22.30 -14.89
N GLY A 45 -3.46 -21.63 -13.78
CA GLY A 45 -3.38 -22.20 -12.42
C GLY A 45 -4.07 -21.34 -11.37
N ASN A 46 -4.32 -21.93 -10.19
CA ASN A 46 -4.96 -21.24 -9.06
C ASN A 46 -3.99 -20.39 -8.23
N SER A 47 -2.74 -20.24 -8.68
CA SER A 47 -1.71 -19.52 -7.93
C SER A 47 -0.67 -18.86 -8.82
N GLU A 48 -0.14 -17.74 -8.35
CA GLU A 48 1.01 -17.05 -8.90
C GLU A 48 2.07 -16.85 -7.82
N VAL A 49 3.33 -16.88 -8.22
CA VAL A 49 4.48 -16.75 -7.32
C VAL A 49 5.39 -15.63 -7.84
N PHE A 50 5.69 -14.68 -6.96
CA PHE A 50 6.56 -13.55 -7.21
C PHE A 50 7.75 -13.63 -6.26
N GLN A 51 8.97 -13.41 -6.74
CA GLN A 51 10.19 -13.65 -5.96
C GLN A 51 11.13 -12.44 -5.94
N ASN A 52 12.01 -12.40 -4.94
CA ASN A 52 13.10 -11.41 -4.81
C ASN A 52 12.61 -9.95 -4.79
N ILE A 53 11.54 -9.68 -4.05
CA ILE A 53 10.94 -8.35 -3.94
C ILE A 53 11.68 -7.55 -2.88
N VAL A 54 12.05 -6.31 -3.21
CA VAL A 54 12.66 -5.37 -2.27
C VAL A 54 11.81 -4.10 -2.18
N ILE A 55 11.33 -3.78 -0.99
CA ILE A 55 10.47 -2.62 -0.73
C ILE A 55 11.25 -1.64 0.13
N GLN A 56 11.62 -0.49 -0.43
CA GLN A 56 12.36 0.54 0.29
C GLN A 56 11.48 1.16 1.39
N ALA A 57 12.11 1.70 2.43
CA ALA A 57 11.41 2.37 3.53
C ALA A 57 10.49 3.49 3.01
N GLY A 58 9.24 3.53 3.49
CA GLY A 58 8.26 4.54 3.09
C GLY A 58 7.69 4.38 1.67
N THR A 59 8.01 3.29 0.96
CA THR A 59 7.55 3.05 -0.41
C THR A 59 6.54 1.91 -0.52
N THR A 60 5.92 1.81 -1.68
CA THR A 60 5.03 0.71 -2.04
C THR A 60 5.58 -0.08 -3.23
N TYR A 61 5.27 -1.37 -3.26
CA TYR A 61 5.52 -2.25 -4.39
C TYR A 61 4.19 -2.88 -4.81
N SER A 62 3.85 -2.83 -6.10
CA SER A 62 2.57 -3.36 -6.60
C SER A 62 2.79 -4.61 -7.44
N ILE A 63 1.91 -5.58 -7.27
CA ILE A 63 1.87 -6.83 -8.01
C ILE A 63 0.52 -6.92 -8.70
N ASP A 64 0.53 -7.01 -10.02
CA ASP A 64 -0.66 -7.21 -10.84
C ASP A 64 -0.82 -8.69 -11.15
N SER A 65 -1.83 -9.30 -10.53
CA SER A 65 -2.19 -10.69 -10.83
C SER A 65 -2.75 -10.78 -12.25
N GLN A 66 -2.34 -11.82 -12.98
CA GLN A 66 -2.90 -12.13 -14.30
C GLN A 66 -4.06 -13.15 -14.21
N MET A 67 -4.39 -13.62 -13.00
CA MET A 67 -5.53 -14.53 -12.79
C MET A 67 -6.87 -13.78 -12.88
N ASP A 68 -7.90 -14.46 -13.37
CA ASP A 68 -9.30 -14.01 -13.30
C ASP A 68 -9.92 -14.41 -11.96
N TYR A 69 -10.47 -13.46 -11.22
CA TYR A 69 -11.09 -13.67 -9.91
C TYR A 69 -12.62 -13.69 -9.97
N SER A 70 -13.22 -13.60 -11.15
CA SER A 70 -14.69 -13.53 -11.33
C SER A 70 -15.46 -14.68 -10.66
N SER A 71 -14.83 -15.85 -10.49
CA SER A 71 -15.43 -17.03 -9.87
C SER A 71 -14.89 -17.35 -8.46
N ALA A 72 -14.07 -16.46 -7.89
CA ALA A 72 -13.43 -16.68 -6.60
C ALA A 72 -14.22 -16.00 -5.48
N SER A 73 -14.22 -16.61 -4.30
CA SER A 73 -14.78 -15.98 -3.09
C SER A 73 -13.72 -15.21 -2.32
N THR A 74 -12.50 -15.75 -2.27
CA THR A 74 -11.39 -15.18 -1.51
C THR A 74 -10.06 -15.32 -2.26
N VAL A 75 -9.10 -14.47 -1.90
CA VAL A 75 -7.70 -14.58 -2.31
C VAL A 75 -6.84 -14.73 -1.07
N ALA A 76 -5.99 -15.75 -1.06
CA ALA A 76 -4.98 -15.93 -0.03
C ALA A 76 -3.63 -15.42 -0.54
N VAL A 77 -2.95 -14.61 0.27
CA VAL A 77 -1.62 -14.11 -0.02
C VAL A 77 -0.68 -14.64 1.05
N GLY A 78 0.29 -15.46 0.63
CA GLY A 78 1.42 -15.88 1.45
C GLY A 78 2.63 -14.99 1.22
N VAL A 79 3.38 -14.70 2.27
CA VAL A 79 4.62 -13.92 2.22
C VAL A 79 5.70 -14.67 2.98
N GLN A 80 6.88 -14.77 2.38
CA GLN A 80 8.07 -15.36 3.00
C GLN A 80 9.26 -14.42 2.83
N CYS A 81 9.97 -14.18 3.92
CA CYS A 81 11.14 -13.33 3.99
C CYS A 81 12.42 -14.18 4.06
N SER A 82 13.41 -13.91 3.22
CA SER A 82 14.71 -14.60 3.26
C SER A 82 15.68 -14.03 4.29
N VAL A 83 15.49 -12.75 4.65
CA VAL A 83 16.50 -11.96 5.38
C VAL A 83 16.01 -11.49 6.74
N CYS A 84 14.78 -11.84 7.08
CA CYS A 84 14.27 -11.75 8.43
C CYS A 84 15.00 -12.85 9.20
N THR A 85 16.14 -12.52 9.83
CA THR A 85 16.94 -13.46 10.66
C THR A 85 16.87 -13.12 12.15
N THR A 86 16.34 -11.95 12.49
CA THR A 86 16.20 -11.41 13.85
C THR A 86 14.80 -10.85 14.09
N VAL A 87 14.44 -10.60 15.35
CA VAL A 87 13.17 -9.97 15.73
C VAL A 87 13.03 -8.57 15.10
N ASP A 88 14.10 -7.78 15.09
CA ASP A 88 14.09 -6.42 14.54
C ASP A 88 13.96 -6.38 13.01
N SER A 89 14.35 -7.47 12.33
CA SER A 89 14.19 -7.64 10.89
C SER A 89 12.94 -8.43 10.52
N SER A 90 12.14 -8.86 11.49
CA SER A 90 10.95 -9.69 11.27
C SER A 90 9.86 -8.95 10.48
N LEU A 91 9.02 -9.70 9.75
CA LEU A 91 7.87 -9.16 9.06
C LEU A 91 6.93 -8.44 10.02
N GLY A 92 6.74 -8.97 11.23
CA GLY A 92 5.90 -8.36 12.27
C GLY A 92 6.41 -7.01 12.77
N ALA A 93 7.73 -6.79 12.79
CA ALA A 93 8.34 -5.51 13.20
C ALA A 93 8.61 -4.56 12.02
N SER A 94 8.58 -5.07 10.78
CA SER A 94 9.00 -4.33 9.58
C SER A 94 8.10 -3.15 9.16
N GLY A 95 6.86 -3.09 9.65
CA GLY A 95 5.86 -2.14 9.16
C GLY A 95 5.26 -2.51 7.80
N LEU A 96 5.37 -3.79 7.38
CA LEU A 96 4.73 -4.29 6.17
C LEU A 96 3.20 -4.30 6.29
N ILE A 97 2.52 -3.74 5.29
CA ILE A 97 1.07 -3.78 5.15
C ILE A 97 0.72 -4.34 3.77
N LEU A 98 -0.17 -5.33 3.74
CA LEU A 98 -0.74 -5.91 2.53
C LEU A 98 -2.06 -5.20 2.22
N ILE A 99 -2.17 -4.64 1.02
CA ILE A 99 -3.30 -3.84 0.58
C ILE A 99 -3.86 -4.48 -0.70
N PRO A 100 -4.93 -5.29 -0.62
CA PRO A 100 -5.65 -5.77 -1.78
C PRO A 100 -6.33 -4.60 -2.49
N ARG A 101 -6.23 -4.59 -3.82
CA ARG A 101 -6.92 -3.64 -4.68
C ARG A 101 -7.67 -4.37 -5.78
N TRP A 102 -8.87 -3.90 -6.06
CA TRP A 102 -9.77 -4.50 -7.03
C TRP A 102 -10.13 -3.50 -8.10
N LEU A 103 -10.11 -3.95 -9.36
CA LEU A 103 -10.59 -3.11 -10.46
C LEU A 103 -12.10 -2.89 -10.31
N VAL A 104 -12.53 -1.63 -10.32
CA VAL A 104 -13.94 -1.27 -10.35
C VAL A 104 -14.48 -1.50 -11.76
N ALA A 105 -15.58 -2.24 -11.87
CA ALA A 105 -16.21 -2.56 -13.15
C ALA A 105 -16.47 -1.29 -13.99
N ASN A 106 -16.17 -1.37 -15.29
CA ASN A 106 -16.32 -0.28 -16.27
C ASN A 106 -15.42 0.94 -16.02
N THR A 107 -14.35 0.81 -15.22
CA THR A 107 -13.33 1.84 -15.02
C THR A 107 -11.94 1.22 -14.99
N ASP A 108 -10.90 2.03 -15.21
CA ASP A 108 -9.50 1.61 -15.02
C ASP A 108 -8.96 1.90 -13.61
N ILE A 109 -9.87 2.01 -12.62
CA ILE A 109 -9.53 2.46 -11.27
C ILE A 109 -9.56 1.27 -10.30
N PHE A 110 -8.49 1.18 -9.49
CA PHE A 110 -8.35 0.20 -8.43
C PHE A 110 -8.74 0.79 -7.07
N THR A 111 -9.72 0.19 -6.39
CA THR A 111 -10.15 0.56 -5.04
C THR A 111 -9.59 -0.38 -3.99
N VAL A 112 -9.46 0.13 -2.76
CA VAL A 112 -9.02 -0.63 -1.58
C VAL A 112 -10.24 -0.87 -0.70
N ALA A 113 -10.56 -2.13 -0.42
CA ALA A 113 -11.65 -2.49 0.49
C ALA A 113 -11.14 -2.75 1.92
N GLU A 114 -9.95 -3.35 2.04
CA GLU A 114 -9.35 -3.70 3.32
C GLU A 114 -7.81 -3.68 3.22
N ASN A 115 -7.13 -3.80 4.36
CA ASN A 115 -5.70 -4.04 4.45
C ASN A 115 -5.40 -4.96 5.65
N LYS A 116 -4.24 -5.61 5.64
CA LYS A 116 -3.75 -6.42 6.78
C LYS A 116 -2.29 -6.10 7.02
N ALA A 117 -1.96 -5.76 8.26
CA ALA A 117 -0.58 -5.56 8.68
C ALA A 117 0.10 -6.92 8.95
N ALA A 118 1.38 -7.03 8.62
CA ALA A 118 2.17 -8.24 8.87
C ALA A 118 2.41 -8.51 10.37
N THR A 119 2.08 -7.56 11.26
CA THR A 119 2.07 -7.74 12.72
C THR A 119 1.17 -8.90 13.17
N THR A 120 0.20 -9.31 12.35
CA THR A 120 -0.71 -10.43 12.65
C THR A 120 -0.21 -11.77 12.10
N PHE A 121 0.99 -11.83 11.50
CA PHE A 121 1.51 -13.08 10.93
C PHE A 121 1.90 -14.07 12.04
N PRO A 122 1.64 -15.37 11.84
CA PRO A 122 1.91 -16.39 12.86
C PRO A 122 3.41 -16.67 13.03
N TYR A 123 4.20 -16.46 11.98
CA TYR A 123 5.66 -16.57 12.05
C TYR A 123 6.29 -15.20 11.81
N TRP A 124 7.48 -15.04 12.35
CA TRP A 124 8.22 -13.80 12.31
C TRP A 124 8.88 -13.56 10.93
N ASP A 125 9.15 -14.62 10.18
CA ASP A 125 9.75 -14.61 8.84
C ASP A 125 8.76 -15.00 7.72
N ALA A 126 7.58 -15.52 8.07
CA ALA A 126 6.58 -15.96 7.12
C ALA A 126 5.15 -15.77 7.63
N GLY A 127 4.21 -15.65 6.71
CA GLY A 127 2.80 -15.56 7.06
C GLY A 127 1.93 -15.27 5.86
N GLY A 128 0.77 -14.71 6.12
CA GLY A 128 -0.15 -14.37 5.06
C GLY A 128 -1.46 -13.79 5.55
N ALA A 129 -2.29 -13.43 4.59
CA ALA A 129 -3.62 -12.88 4.80
C ALA A 129 -4.58 -13.47 3.79
N VAL A 130 -5.85 -13.55 4.17
CA VAL A 130 -6.96 -13.85 3.27
C VAL A 130 -7.78 -12.59 3.11
N PHE A 131 -8.16 -12.30 1.88
CA PHE A 131 -8.96 -11.15 1.49
C PHE A 131 -10.19 -11.59 0.72
N ASP A 132 -11.27 -10.84 0.88
CA ASP A 132 -12.49 -11.05 0.10
C ASP A 132 -12.31 -10.54 -1.34
N VAL A 133 -12.99 -11.18 -2.29
CA VAL A 133 -12.96 -10.81 -3.70
C VAL A 133 -14.05 -9.79 -4.01
N TYR A 134 -13.67 -8.66 -4.60
CA TYR A 134 -14.60 -7.57 -4.96
C TYR A 134 -14.62 -7.25 -6.46
N GLY A 135 -13.86 -7.99 -7.28
CA GLY A 135 -13.80 -7.76 -8.72
C GLY A 135 -13.01 -8.84 -9.47
N PRO A 136 -13.02 -8.78 -10.81
CA PRO A 136 -12.38 -9.79 -11.66
C PRO A 136 -10.85 -9.67 -11.69
N GLN A 137 -10.31 -8.48 -11.41
CA GLN A 137 -8.87 -8.21 -11.44
C GLN A 137 -8.34 -7.80 -10.07
N PHE A 138 -7.22 -8.42 -9.69
CA PHE A 138 -6.57 -8.24 -8.39
C PHE A 138 -5.20 -7.59 -8.54
N ARG A 139 -4.97 -6.54 -7.75
CA ARG A 139 -3.65 -5.94 -7.53
C ARG A 139 -3.32 -6.00 -6.06
N LEU A 140 -2.17 -6.57 -5.71
CA LEU A 140 -1.64 -6.51 -4.36
C LEU A 140 -0.64 -5.37 -4.25
N THR A 141 -0.90 -4.41 -3.37
CA THR A 141 0.09 -3.41 -2.99
C THR A 141 0.70 -3.79 -1.65
N LEU A 142 2.02 -3.95 -1.63
CA LEU A 142 2.82 -4.13 -0.44
C LEU A 142 3.37 -2.77 -0.03
N GLN A 143 3.02 -2.30 1.16
CA GLN A 143 3.47 -1.02 1.68
C GLN A 143 4.48 -1.24 2.81
N ASN A 144 5.61 -0.55 2.73
CA ASN A 144 6.58 -0.48 3.81
C ASN A 144 6.41 0.84 4.58
N THR A 145 5.85 0.77 5.78
CA THR A 145 5.70 1.92 6.67
C THR A 145 6.83 2.04 7.70
N GLY A 146 7.77 1.10 7.70
CA GLY A 146 8.93 1.09 8.57
C GLY A 146 10.09 1.97 8.09
N SER A 147 11.17 1.96 8.86
CA SER A 147 12.39 2.75 8.62
C SER A 147 13.48 2.02 7.84
N ALA A 148 13.36 0.70 7.66
CA ALA A 148 14.32 -0.15 6.95
C ALA A 148 13.68 -0.77 5.70
N ALA A 149 14.51 -1.13 4.71
CA ALA A 149 14.03 -1.85 3.53
C ALA A 149 13.62 -3.29 3.89
N ILE A 150 12.53 -3.76 3.28
CA ILE A 150 12.01 -5.11 3.47
C ILE A 150 12.42 -5.95 2.25
N LYS A 151 12.99 -7.11 2.51
CA LYS A 151 13.44 -8.06 1.48
C LYS A 151 12.59 -9.33 1.57
N ILE A 152 11.66 -9.46 0.64
CA ILE A 152 10.74 -10.59 0.56
C ILE A 152 11.31 -11.59 -0.44
N GLN A 153 11.49 -12.83 0.00
CA GLN A 153 11.94 -13.90 -0.88
C GLN A 153 10.84 -14.30 -1.85
N GLN A 154 9.62 -14.43 -1.33
CA GLN A 154 8.49 -14.92 -2.09
C GLN A 154 7.18 -14.31 -1.61
N VAL A 155 6.34 -13.93 -2.58
CA VAL A 155 4.91 -13.69 -2.39
C VAL A 155 4.16 -14.71 -3.24
N THR A 156 3.23 -15.42 -2.62
CA THR A 156 2.36 -16.37 -3.31
C THR A 156 0.93 -15.86 -3.24
N ILE A 157 0.32 -15.61 -4.40
CA ILE A 157 -1.08 -15.24 -4.50
C ILE A 157 -1.84 -16.50 -4.92
N PHE A 158 -2.85 -16.89 -4.16
CA PHE A 158 -3.65 -18.08 -4.41
C PHE A 158 -5.13 -17.72 -4.47
N ARG A 159 -5.76 -17.98 -5.61
CA ARG A 159 -7.19 -17.79 -5.82
C ARG A 159 -7.96 -18.95 -5.17
N ARG A 160 -8.89 -18.64 -4.27
CA ARG A 160 -9.75 -19.63 -3.61
C ARG A 160 -11.18 -19.51 -4.15
N GLY A 161 -11.63 -20.56 -4.82
CA GLY A 161 -13.02 -20.74 -5.25
C GLY A 161 -13.72 -21.80 -4.40
N GLN A 162 -15.05 -21.70 -4.34
CA GLN A 162 -15.94 -22.60 -3.60
C GLN A 162 -15.76 -24.08 -3.97
#